data_AF-A0A1F8MR97-F1
#
_entry.id   AF-A0A1F8MR97-F1
#
_cell.length_a   1.000
_cell.length_b   1.000
_cell.length_c   1.000
_cell.angle_alpha   90.00
_cell.angle_beta   90.00
_cell.angle_gamma   90.00
#
_symmetry.space_group_name_H-M   'P 1'
#
loop_
_entity.id
_entity.type
_entity.pdbx_description
1 polymer ?
#
loop_
_entity_poly.entity_id
_entity_poly.type
_entity_poly.pdbx_seq_one_letter_code
_entity_poly.pdbx_strand_id
1 'polypeptide(L)'
;MHRLVKKLFKNQQGITGIETAIILIAFVIVASVFAYVVLSAGLFSSQKAKEAIHSGLDEAQSTIEIKGNVYGRMEGGILTTLYFTIATTTSGDMIDFTDTSSTNSTNIVVISYSDAYQIIPTVNWTVEKLNTDTTDNMLDKNELFMITVDLSVVSEGASDEEKPGPYHKFQLEIKP
;
A
#
# COMPACT_ATOMS: atom_id res chain seq x y z
N MET A 1 -27.84 -65.43 43.49
CA MET A 1 -27.19 -64.27 42.83
C MET A 1 -28.15 -63.18 42.31
N HIS A 2 -29.49 -63.39 42.29
CA HIS A 2 -30.43 -62.40 41.73
C HIS A 2 -30.74 -61.17 42.62
N ARG A 3 -30.46 -61.23 43.93
CA ARG A 3 -30.76 -60.14 44.89
C ARG A 3 -29.69 -59.04 44.93
N LEU A 4 -28.43 -59.33 44.58
CA LEU A 4 -27.36 -58.32 44.55
C LEU A 4 -27.54 -57.36 43.36
N VAL A 5 -27.91 -57.87 42.19
CA VAL A 5 -28.13 -57.07 40.97
C VAL A 5 -29.25 -56.05 41.18
N LYS A 6 -30.36 -56.45 41.83
CA LYS A 6 -31.50 -55.57 42.09
C LYS A 6 -31.20 -54.46 43.12
N LYS A 7 -30.14 -54.61 43.92
CA LYS A 7 -29.71 -53.62 44.91
C LYS A 7 -28.76 -52.58 44.30
N LEU A 8 -27.99 -52.93 43.26
CA LEU A 8 -27.17 -51.99 42.48
C LEU A 8 -28.02 -50.97 41.71
N PHE A 9 -29.14 -51.41 41.12
CA PHE A 9 -30.04 -50.52 40.35
C PHE A 9 -31.01 -49.69 41.19
N LYS A 10 -31.12 -49.95 42.51
CA LYS A 10 -32.09 -49.26 43.38
C LYS A 10 -31.56 -47.93 43.97
N ASN A 11 -30.27 -47.63 43.77
CA ASN A 11 -29.60 -46.44 44.31
C ASN A 11 -29.27 -45.36 43.25
N GLN A 12 -29.79 -45.45 42.02
CA GLN A 12 -29.61 -44.39 41.00
C GLN A 12 -30.75 -43.35 40.99
N GLN A 13 -31.60 -43.29 42.02
CA GLN A 13 -32.68 -42.30 42.12
C GLN A 13 -32.23 -40.91 42.64
N GLY A 14 -30.94 -40.61 42.54
CA GLY A 14 -30.31 -39.37 43.02
C GLY A 14 -29.71 -38.47 41.93
N ILE A 15 -29.88 -38.80 40.64
CA ILE A 15 -29.60 -37.84 39.56
C ILE A 15 -30.82 -36.92 39.50
N THR A 16 -30.78 -35.88 40.33
CA THR A 16 -31.87 -34.91 40.45
C THR A 16 -31.71 -33.82 39.40
N GLY A 17 -32.82 -33.16 39.03
CA GLY A 17 -32.84 -32.09 38.01
C GLY A 17 -31.82 -30.97 38.23
N ILE A 18 -31.37 -30.77 39.47
CA ILE A 18 -30.35 -29.78 39.86
C ILE A 18 -28.99 -30.06 39.18
N GLU A 19 -28.54 -31.32 39.06
CA GLU A 19 -27.26 -31.64 38.40
C GLU A 19 -27.32 -31.34 36.91
N THR A 20 -28.42 -31.74 36.25
CA THR A 20 -28.71 -31.37 34.86
C THR A 20 -28.85 -29.86 34.66
N ALA A 21 -29.39 -29.12 35.62
CA ALA A 21 -29.51 -27.67 35.54
C ALA A 21 -28.14 -26.98 35.59
N ILE A 22 -27.23 -27.45 36.44
CA ILE A 22 -25.85 -26.95 36.51
C ILE A 22 -25.12 -27.21 35.18
N ILE A 23 -25.25 -28.42 34.63
CA ILE A 23 -24.67 -28.78 33.32
C ILE A 23 -25.27 -27.90 32.21
N LEU A 24 -26.58 -27.64 32.25
CA LEU A 24 -27.26 -26.78 31.27
C LEU A 24 -26.75 -25.34 31.31
N ILE A 25 -26.58 -24.76 32.51
CA ILE A 25 -26.01 -23.42 32.68
C ILE A 25 -24.58 -23.38 32.12
N ALA A 26 -23.75 -24.37 32.46
CA ALA A 26 -22.38 -24.46 31.94
C ALA A 26 -22.36 -24.54 30.40
N PHE A 27 -23.24 -25.33 29.80
CA PHE A 27 -23.34 -25.46 28.35
C PHE A 27 -23.76 -24.15 27.68
N VAL A 28 -24.75 -23.45 28.24
CA VAL A 28 -25.20 -22.14 27.73
C VAL A 28 -24.10 -21.09 27.85
N ILE A 29 -23.34 -21.07 28.95
CA ILE A 29 -22.21 -20.14 29.12
C ILE A 29 -21.14 -20.40 28.07
N VAL A 30 -20.73 -21.66 27.88
CA VAL A 30 -19.71 -22.02 26.87
C VAL A 30 -20.19 -21.66 25.47
N ALA A 31 -21.45 -21.95 25.13
CA ALA A 31 -22.05 -21.58 23.85
C ALA A 31 -22.10 -20.05 23.65
N SER A 32 -22.40 -19.29 24.70
CA SER A 32 -22.47 -17.82 24.64
C SER A 32 -21.10 -17.19 24.44
N VAL A 33 -20.08 -17.66 25.16
CA VAL A 33 -18.70 -17.19 24.99
C VAL A 33 -18.19 -17.56 23.60
N PHE A 34 -18.48 -18.77 23.13
CA PHE A 34 -18.13 -19.19 21.78
C PHE A 34 -18.80 -18.31 20.71
N ALA A 35 -20.10 -18.04 20.83
CA ALA A 35 -20.84 -17.16 19.92
C ALA A 35 -20.26 -15.73 19.91
N TYR A 36 -19.89 -15.19 21.09
CA TYR A 36 -19.25 -13.88 21.18
C TYR A 36 -17.90 -13.84 20.45
N VAL A 37 -17.05 -14.87 20.63
CA VAL A 37 -15.75 -14.96 19.95
C VAL A 37 -15.94 -15.07 18.44
N VAL A 38 -16.86 -15.93 17.98
CA VAL A 38 -17.16 -16.10 16.55
C VAL A 38 -17.69 -14.80 15.94
N LEU A 39 -18.60 -14.11 16.62
CA LEU A 39 -19.12 -12.83 16.15
C LEU A 39 -18.02 -11.76 16.10
N SER A 40 -17.21 -11.65 17.15
CA SER A 40 -16.13 -10.66 17.23
C SER A 40 -15.07 -10.90 16.15
N ALA A 41 -14.65 -12.15 15.97
CA ALA A 41 -13.72 -12.54 14.91
C ALA A 41 -14.31 -12.34 13.51
N GLY A 42 -15.61 -12.64 13.33
CA GLY A 42 -16.32 -12.44 12.07
C GLY A 42 -16.44 -10.96 11.69
N LEU A 43 -16.75 -10.09 12.66
CA LEU A 43 -16.77 -8.63 12.45
C LEU A 43 -15.38 -8.09 12.13
N PHE A 44 -14.34 -8.52 12.86
CA PHE A 44 -12.95 -8.13 12.57
C PHE A 44 -12.50 -8.58 11.18
N SER A 45 -12.81 -9.82 10.80
CA SER A 45 -12.52 -10.35 9.47
C SER A 45 -13.23 -9.56 8.37
N SER A 46 -14.51 -9.20 8.59
CA SER A 46 -15.28 -8.39 7.64
C SER A 46 -14.73 -6.96 7.51
N GLN A 47 -14.30 -6.35 8.63
CA GLN A 47 -13.65 -5.04 8.61
C GLN A 47 -12.33 -5.08 7.85
N LYS A 48 -11.49 -6.09 8.11
CA LYS A 48 -10.22 -6.26 7.38
C LYS A 48 -10.43 -6.54 5.89
N ALA A 49 -11.45 -7.32 5.54
CA ALA A 49 -11.82 -7.54 4.15
C ALA A 49 -12.27 -6.23 3.47
N LYS A 50 -13.08 -5.41 4.14
CA LYS A 50 -13.50 -4.10 3.63
C LYS A 50 -12.30 -3.16 3.41
N GLU A 51 -11.40 -3.09 4.39
CA GLU A 51 -10.17 -2.29 4.33
C GLU A 51 -9.30 -2.74 3.14
N ALA A 52 -9.05 -4.04 2.99
CA ALA A 52 -8.27 -4.58 1.88
C ALA A 52 -8.90 -4.31 0.51
N ILE A 53 -10.24 -4.39 0.41
CA ILE A 53 -10.96 -4.07 -0.84
C ILE A 53 -10.85 -2.58 -1.17
N HIS A 54 -10.99 -1.69 -0.19
CA HIS A 54 -10.84 -0.25 -0.42
C HIS A 54 -9.39 0.09 -0.78
N SER A 55 -8.41 -0.36 0.00
CA SER A 55 -6.99 -0.11 -0.33
C SER A 55 -6.59 -0.67 -1.69
N GLY A 56 -7.07 -1.87 -2.06
CA GLY A 56 -6.80 -2.43 -3.39
C GLY A 56 -7.49 -1.68 -4.52
N LEU A 57 -8.66 -1.10 -4.28
CA LEU A 57 -9.34 -0.22 -5.23
C LEU A 57 -8.60 1.12 -5.35
N ASP A 58 -8.18 1.70 -4.23
CA ASP A 58 -7.42 2.95 -4.18
C ASP A 58 -6.07 2.78 -4.91
N GLU A 59 -5.37 1.65 -4.70
CA GLU A 59 -4.12 1.32 -5.41
C GLU A 59 -4.34 1.15 -6.93
N ALA A 60 -5.42 0.47 -7.33
CA ALA A 60 -5.77 0.32 -8.75
C ALA A 60 -6.17 1.66 -9.42
N GLN A 61 -6.75 2.59 -8.65
CA GLN A 61 -7.13 3.92 -9.13
C GLN A 61 -5.96 4.91 -9.11
N SER A 62 -4.93 4.69 -8.29
CA SER A 62 -3.76 5.56 -8.13
C SER A 62 -2.73 5.38 -9.26
N THR A 63 -3.20 5.39 -10.51
CA THR A 63 -2.34 5.30 -11.69
C THR A 63 -2.04 6.69 -12.25
N ILE A 64 -0.76 6.95 -12.48
CA ILE A 64 -0.27 8.16 -13.15
C ILE A 64 -0.04 7.86 -14.64
N GLU A 65 -0.35 8.83 -15.49
CA GLU A 65 0.00 8.81 -16.91
C GLU A 65 0.97 9.95 -17.24
N ILE A 66 2.01 9.65 -18.02
CA ILE A 66 2.87 10.68 -18.61
C ILE A 66 2.09 11.32 -19.76
N LYS A 67 1.78 12.61 -19.65
CA LYS A 67 1.06 13.37 -20.66
C LYS A 67 2.03 14.25 -21.43
N GLY A 68 2.26 13.95 -22.71
CA GLY A 68 3.08 14.79 -23.59
C GLY A 68 4.48 14.24 -23.81
N ASN A 69 5.42 15.13 -24.14
CA ASN A 69 6.80 14.76 -24.46
C ASN A 69 7.69 14.81 -23.22
N VAL A 70 8.73 13.98 -23.24
CA VAL A 70 9.82 14.05 -22.27
C VAL A 70 10.93 14.93 -22.84
N TYR A 71 11.38 15.91 -22.07
CA TYR A 71 12.46 16.82 -22.45
C TYR A 71 13.70 16.54 -21.61
N GLY A 72 14.87 16.70 -22.22
CA GLY A 72 16.15 16.52 -21.54
C GLY A 72 17.03 17.75 -21.73
N ARG A 73 17.64 18.22 -20.65
CA ARG A 73 18.72 19.22 -20.71
C ARG A 73 20.06 18.50 -20.75
N MET A 74 20.86 18.81 -21.75
CA MET A 74 22.21 18.28 -21.88
C MET A 74 23.24 19.38 -21.67
N GLU A 75 24.30 19.06 -20.93
CA GLU A 75 25.46 19.93 -20.71
C GLU A 75 26.73 19.14 -20.99
N GLY A 76 27.61 19.68 -21.85
CA GLY A 76 28.84 18.97 -22.24
C GLY A 76 28.63 17.62 -22.93
N GLY A 77 27.43 17.37 -23.49
CA GLY A 77 27.08 16.08 -24.10
C GLY A 77 26.49 15.06 -23.13
N ILE A 78 26.27 15.41 -21.86
CA ILE A 78 25.68 14.55 -20.84
C ILE A 78 24.29 15.07 -20.47
N LEU A 79 23.31 14.16 -20.34
CA LEU A 79 21.97 14.48 -19.87
C LEU A 79 22.01 14.76 -18.36
N THR A 80 21.75 16.01 -17.97
CA THR A 80 21.80 16.45 -16.56
C THR A 80 20.43 16.50 -15.91
N THR A 81 19.40 16.91 -16.66
CA THR A 81 18.05 17.09 -16.12
C THR A 81 17.01 16.56 -17.09
N LEU A 82 15.99 15.88 -16.56
CA LEU A 82 14.86 15.38 -17.34
C LEU A 82 13.57 16.06 -16.87
N TYR A 83 12.74 16.49 -17.82
CA TYR A 83 11.45 17.11 -17.58
C TYR A 83 10.36 16.26 -18.23
N PHE A 84 9.33 15.94 -17.48
CA PHE A 84 8.15 15.30 -18.03
C PHE A 84 6.92 15.72 -17.26
N THR A 85 5.79 15.73 -17.95
CA THR A 85 4.51 16.13 -17.39
C THR A 85 3.66 14.90 -17.09
N ILE A 86 3.05 14.90 -15.92
CA ILE A 86 2.21 13.83 -15.42
C ILE A 86 0.80 14.33 -15.17
N ALA A 87 -0.16 13.44 -15.34
CA ALA A 87 -1.56 13.63 -14.97
C ALA A 87 -2.11 12.34 -14.35
N THR A 88 -3.15 12.47 -13.54
CA THR A 88 -3.94 11.30 -13.13
C THR A 88 -4.71 10.75 -14.32
N THR A 89 -4.99 9.44 -14.31
CA THR A 89 -5.90 8.85 -15.30
C THR A 89 -7.31 9.43 -15.13
N THR A 90 -8.15 9.37 -16.17
CA THR A 90 -9.48 10.03 -16.21
C THR A 90 -10.42 9.67 -15.03
N SER A 91 -10.13 8.60 -14.28
CA SER A 91 -10.87 8.21 -13.09
C SER A 91 -10.00 8.00 -11.84
N GLY A 92 -8.72 8.37 -11.87
CA GLY A 92 -7.83 8.16 -10.74
C GLY A 92 -8.15 9.06 -9.55
N ASP A 93 -7.81 8.59 -8.36
CA ASP A 93 -7.87 9.39 -7.13
C ASP A 93 -6.72 10.40 -7.09
N MET A 94 -6.79 11.32 -6.14
CA MET A 94 -5.75 12.32 -5.91
C MET A 94 -4.44 11.66 -5.47
N ILE A 95 -3.34 12.02 -6.11
CA ILE A 95 -2.02 11.47 -5.80
C ILE A 95 -1.18 12.55 -5.14
N ASP A 96 -0.62 12.26 -3.97
CA ASP A 96 0.15 13.23 -3.20
C ASP A 96 1.60 13.32 -3.70
N PHE A 97 1.97 14.52 -4.17
CA PHE A 97 3.32 14.88 -4.60
C PHE A 97 3.97 15.89 -3.65
N THR A 98 3.49 15.99 -2.41
CA THR A 98 4.10 16.86 -1.41
C THR A 98 5.58 16.50 -1.26
N ASP A 99 6.45 17.41 -1.71
CA ASP A 99 7.89 17.29 -1.56
C ASP A 99 8.23 17.20 -0.07
N THR A 100 8.84 16.09 0.31
CA THR A 100 9.21 15.79 1.69
C THR A 100 10.66 16.13 2.01
N SER A 101 11.33 16.93 1.17
CA SER A 101 12.72 17.35 1.29
C SER A 101 13.13 17.98 2.65
N SER A 102 12.19 18.22 3.56
CA SER A 102 12.49 18.45 4.98
C SER A 102 12.83 17.15 5.73
N THR A 103 14.07 16.65 5.59
CA THR A 103 14.87 15.76 6.50
C THR A 103 14.23 14.59 7.30
N ASN A 104 12.93 14.33 7.22
CA ASN A 104 12.15 13.39 8.03
C ASN A 104 10.80 13.05 7.38
N SER A 105 10.69 13.12 6.07
CA SER A 105 9.48 12.65 5.40
C SER A 105 9.90 11.84 4.17
N THR A 106 9.32 10.65 4.07
CA THR A 106 9.51 9.73 2.97
C THR A 106 8.74 10.27 1.78
N ASN A 107 9.45 10.62 0.70
CA ASN A 107 8.80 10.89 -0.58
C ASN A 107 7.92 9.68 -0.91
N ILE A 108 6.61 9.91 -1.02
CA ILE A 108 5.66 8.85 -1.35
C ILE A 108 5.99 8.35 -2.77
N VAL A 109 6.29 9.28 -3.66
CA VAL A 109 6.74 8.99 -5.02
C VAL A 109 8.24 8.74 -5.08
N VAL A 110 8.64 7.54 -5.49
CA VAL A 110 10.04 7.19 -5.73
C VAL A 110 10.28 7.11 -7.23
N ILE A 111 11.31 7.83 -7.69
CA ILE A 111 11.79 7.74 -9.06
C ILE A 111 13.12 7.00 -9.02
N SER A 112 13.16 5.84 -9.69
CA SER A 112 14.38 5.05 -9.85
C SER A 112 14.94 5.19 -11.25
N TYR A 113 16.26 5.29 -11.33
CA TYR A 113 17.01 5.31 -12.58
C TYR A 113 17.74 3.99 -12.75
N SER A 114 17.71 3.43 -13.96
CA SER A 114 18.42 2.20 -14.30
C SER A 114 18.99 2.32 -15.71
N ASP A 115 20.25 1.96 -15.88
CA ASP A 115 20.89 1.81 -17.18
C ASP A 115 21.66 0.49 -17.27
N ALA A 116 22.52 0.35 -18.29
CA ALA A 116 23.30 -0.87 -18.49
C ALA A 116 24.41 -1.09 -17.43
N TYR A 117 24.76 -0.06 -16.67
CA TYR A 117 25.95 -0.01 -15.80
C TYR A 117 25.59 0.17 -14.32
N GLN A 118 24.50 0.89 -14.02
CA GLN A 118 24.12 1.27 -12.68
C GLN A 118 22.60 1.28 -12.48
N ILE A 119 22.21 1.08 -11.23
CA ILE A 119 20.83 1.22 -10.76
C ILE A 119 20.87 2.16 -9.56
N ILE A 120 20.16 3.29 -9.69
CA ILE A 120 19.98 4.27 -8.62
C ILE A 120 18.54 4.19 -8.13
N PRO A 121 18.29 3.67 -6.92
CA PRO A 121 16.94 3.42 -6.41
C PRO A 121 16.10 4.69 -6.27
N THR A 122 16.74 5.81 -5.93
CA THR A 122 16.08 7.10 -5.71
C THR A 122 16.94 8.20 -6.30
N VAL A 123 16.41 8.91 -7.29
CA VAL A 123 16.98 10.16 -7.80
C VAL A 123 16.23 11.35 -7.22
N ASN A 124 16.91 12.49 -7.10
CA ASN A 124 16.29 13.71 -6.62
C ASN A 124 15.36 14.27 -7.71
N TRP A 125 14.18 14.71 -7.30
CA TRP A 125 13.19 15.28 -8.20
C TRP A 125 12.46 16.44 -7.52
N THR A 126 11.95 17.36 -8.34
CA THR A 126 11.10 18.47 -7.90
C THR A 126 9.83 18.52 -8.75
N VAL A 127 8.75 19.03 -8.16
CA VAL A 127 7.46 19.23 -8.83
C VAL A 127 7.24 20.71 -9.08
N GLU A 128 6.87 21.04 -10.31
CA GLU A 128 6.30 22.33 -10.68
C GLU A 128 4.85 22.14 -11.12
N LYS A 129 3.95 22.97 -10.59
CA LYS A 129 2.52 22.95 -10.92
C LYS A 129 2.29 23.74 -12.20
N LEU A 130 1.91 23.07 -13.29
CA LEU A 130 1.64 23.74 -14.57
C LEU A 130 0.19 24.19 -14.69
N ASN A 131 -0.74 23.39 -14.19
CA ASN A 131 -2.17 23.70 -14.17
C ASN A 131 -2.81 23.09 -12.94
N THR A 132 -3.16 23.94 -11.96
CA THR A 132 -3.84 23.52 -10.72
C THR A 132 -4.96 24.49 -10.40
N ASP A 133 -6.04 23.95 -9.84
CA ASP A 133 -7.17 24.74 -9.33
C ASP A 133 -7.02 25.00 -7.81
N THR A 134 -6.04 24.35 -7.17
CA THR A 134 -5.77 24.38 -5.73
C THR A 134 -4.30 24.72 -5.41
N THR A 135 -4.05 25.05 -4.14
CA THR A 135 -2.70 25.37 -3.61
C THR A 135 -1.98 24.12 -3.06
N ASP A 136 -2.66 22.99 -2.93
CA ASP A 136 -2.09 21.74 -2.42
C ASP A 136 -1.20 21.04 -3.46
N ASN A 137 -0.33 20.13 -3.01
CA ASN A 137 0.56 19.36 -3.87
C ASN A 137 -0.07 18.01 -4.27
N MET A 138 -1.39 17.98 -4.40
CA MET A 138 -2.14 16.78 -4.74
C MET A 138 -2.50 16.85 -6.22
N LEU A 139 -2.16 15.83 -6.99
CA LEU A 139 -2.48 15.77 -8.41
C LEU A 139 -3.93 15.31 -8.58
N ASP A 140 -4.81 16.27 -8.88
CA ASP A 140 -6.23 16.01 -9.09
C ASP A 140 -6.60 15.76 -10.56
N LYS A 141 -7.87 15.39 -10.79
CA LYS A 141 -8.42 15.19 -12.13
C LYS A 141 -8.33 16.49 -12.93
N ASN A 142 -7.74 16.40 -14.12
CA ASN A 142 -7.47 17.51 -15.05
C ASN A 142 -6.35 18.48 -14.63
N GLU A 143 -5.55 18.12 -13.63
CA GLU A 143 -4.34 18.87 -13.28
C GLU A 143 -3.10 18.31 -14.00
N LEU A 144 -2.08 19.15 -14.13
CA LEU A 144 -0.82 18.82 -14.77
C LEU A 144 0.35 19.27 -13.90
N PHE A 145 1.14 18.29 -13.46
CA PHE A 145 2.40 18.55 -12.75
C PHE A 145 3.56 18.25 -13.69
N MET A 146 4.59 19.09 -13.65
CA MET A 146 5.86 18.86 -14.31
C MET A 146 6.86 18.36 -13.28
N ILE A 147 7.37 17.15 -13.50
CA ILE A 147 8.45 16.58 -12.71
C ILE A 147 9.77 16.95 -13.36
N THR A 148 10.66 17.53 -12.57
CA THR A 148 12.05 17.78 -12.93
C THR A 148 12.94 16.80 -12.16
N VAL A 149 13.58 15.88 -12.86
CA VAL A 149 14.50 14.90 -12.29
C VAL A 149 15.93 15.36 -12.49
N ASP A 150 16.68 15.40 -11.39
CA ASP A 150 18.12 15.68 -11.41
C ASP A 150 18.90 14.37 -11.53
N LEU A 151 19.63 14.23 -12.65
CA LEU A 151 20.48 13.07 -12.96
C LEU A 151 21.95 13.33 -12.64
N SER A 152 22.29 14.41 -11.93
CA SER A 152 23.67 14.71 -11.53
C SER A 152 24.27 13.57 -10.71
N VAL A 153 23.47 12.96 -9.82
CA VAL A 153 23.88 11.80 -9.00
C VAL A 153 24.25 10.56 -9.82
N VAL A 154 23.69 10.41 -11.03
CA VAL A 154 24.02 9.33 -11.98
C VAL A 154 25.42 9.52 -12.57
N SER A 155 25.88 10.78 -12.62
CA SER A 155 27.18 11.14 -13.16
C SER A 155 28.27 11.24 -12.09
N GLU A 156 27.93 11.11 -10.81
CA GLU A 156 28.87 11.16 -9.69
C GLU A 156 29.68 9.87 -9.62
N GLY A 157 30.96 9.94 -9.99
CA GLY A 157 31.89 8.80 -9.92
C GLY A 157 31.83 7.83 -11.11
N ALA A 158 30.96 8.08 -12.09
CA ALA A 158 30.85 7.31 -13.33
C ALA A 158 31.92 7.73 -14.36
N SER A 159 32.43 6.76 -15.13
CA SER A 159 33.29 7.00 -16.30
C SER A 159 32.50 7.72 -17.41
N ASP A 160 33.18 8.40 -18.34
CA ASP A 160 32.51 9.16 -19.40
C ASP A 160 31.63 8.30 -20.33
N GLU A 161 31.91 6.99 -20.42
CA GLU A 161 31.09 6.01 -21.18
C GLU A 161 29.83 5.57 -20.42
N GLU A 162 29.84 5.67 -19.09
CA GLU A 162 28.74 5.26 -18.19
C GLU A 162 27.76 6.40 -17.95
N LYS A 163 28.15 7.63 -18.28
CA LYS A 163 27.27 8.80 -18.20
C LYS A 163 26.19 8.73 -19.28
N PRO A 164 24.98 9.27 -19.00
CA PRO A 164 23.89 9.31 -19.98
C PRO A 164 24.20 10.31 -21.10
N GLY A 165 25.00 9.88 -22.07
CA GLY A 165 25.40 10.64 -23.26
C GLY A 165 24.52 10.33 -24.49
N PRO A 166 24.89 10.83 -25.68
CA PRO A 166 24.16 10.55 -26.91
C PRO A 166 24.13 9.03 -27.17
N TYR A 167 22.97 8.51 -27.58
CA TYR A 167 22.73 7.08 -27.85
C TYR A 167 22.77 6.15 -26.63
N HIS A 168 22.92 6.67 -25.41
CA HIS A 168 22.80 5.90 -24.19
C HIS A 168 21.31 5.57 -23.93
N LYS A 169 21.01 4.30 -23.60
CA LYS A 169 19.65 3.87 -23.23
C LYS A 169 19.54 3.78 -21.71
N PHE A 170 18.54 4.44 -21.17
CA PHE A 170 18.23 4.40 -19.74
C PHE A 170 16.73 4.17 -19.55
N GLN A 171 16.37 3.77 -18.34
CA GLN A 171 15.01 3.58 -17.89
C GLN A 171 14.79 4.43 -16.63
N LEU A 172 13.70 5.19 -16.63
CA LEU A 172 13.18 5.85 -15.44
C LEU A 172 11.85 5.18 -15.09
N GLU A 173 11.74 4.76 -13.83
CA GLU A 173 10.52 4.17 -13.29
C GLU A 173 10.00 5.06 -12.16
N ILE A 174 8.74 5.46 -12.27
CA ILE A 174 8.05 6.33 -11.31
C ILE A 174 7.06 5.46 -10.56
N LYS A 175 7.20 5.41 -9.23
CA LYS A 175 6.34 4.64 -8.34
C LYS A 175 5.63 5.63 -7.42
N PRO A 176 4.33 5.92 -7.65
CA PRO A 176 3.53 6.66 -6.68
C PRO A 176 3.31 5.89 -5.38
#